data_AF-A0A0Q2M4B3-F1
#
_entry.id   AF-A0A0Q2M4B3-F1
#
_cell.length_a   1.000
_cell.length_b   1.000
_cell.length_c   1.000
_cell.angle_alpha   90.00
_cell.angle_beta   90.00
_cell.angle_gamma   90.00
#
_symmetry.space_group_name_H-M   'P 1'
#
loop_
_entity.id
_entity.type
_entity.pdbx_description
1 polymer ?
#
loop_
_entity_poly.entity_id
_entity_poly.type
_entity_poly.pdbx_seq_one_letter_code
_entity_poly.pdbx_strand_id
1 'polypeptide(L)'
;MSTTEKVSIRFPQGLMKEIDELVESGEFSSRSELIKEAVRFFLLHYESPEELWETYKLLARERKVPSEKEIEKLLEEVDEEWKRSRSS
;
A
#
# COMPACT_ATOMS: atom_id res chain seq x y z
N MET A 1 -15.01 14.84 24.61
CA MET A 1 -15.50 14.53 23.25
C MET A 1 -14.28 14.34 22.37
N SER A 2 -14.01 13.13 21.89
CA SER A 2 -12.92 12.93 20.93
C SER A 2 -13.42 13.37 19.56
N THR A 3 -13.05 14.56 19.13
CA THR A 3 -13.36 15.08 17.80
C THR A 3 -12.52 14.30 16.79
N THR A 4 -13.16 13.42 16.02
CA THR A 4 -12.52 12.70 14.91
C THR A 4 -12.90 13.38 13.60
N GLU A 5 -11.90 13.66 12.76
CA GLU A 5 -12.11 14.16 11.41
C GLU A 5 -12.28 13.01 10.40
N LYS A 6 -13.18 13.17 9.42
CA LYS A 6 -13.38 12.18 8.37
C LYS A 6 -12.40 12.40 7.23
N VAL A 7 -11.63 11.37 6.90
CA VAL A 7 -10.71 11.37 5.76
C VAL A 7 -11.21 10.41 4.69
N SER A 8 -11.16 10.83 3.42
CA SER A 8 -11.49 10.00 2.25
C SER A 8 -10.26 9.93 1.34
N ILE A 9 -9.77 8.72 1.07
CA ILE A 9 -8.58 8.46 0.25
C ILE A 9 -8.84 7.29 -0.69
N ARG A 10 -8.15 7.29 -1.82
CA ARG A 10 -8.16 6.17 -2.77
C ARG A 10 -6.87 5.39 -2.64
N PHE A 11 -6.98 4.07 -2.55
CA PHE A 11 -5.84 3.17 -2.60
C PHE A 11 -5.80 2.41 -3.92
N PRO A 12 -4.61 2.07 -4.43
CA PRO A 12 -4.45 1.03 -5.44
C PRO A 12 -5.12 -0.27 -5.00
N GLN A 13 -5.71 -1.00 -5.95
CA GLN A 13 -6.45 -2.22 -5.66
C GLN A 13 -5.59 -3.31 -4.99
N GLY A 14 -4.33 -3.45 -5.41
CA GLY A 14 -3.39 -4.40 -4.81
C GLY A 14 -3.17 -4.15 -3.31
N LEU A 15 -2.90 -2.90 -2.94
CA LEU A 15 -2.74 -2.52 -1.53
C LEU A 15 -4.03 -2.72 -0.73
N MET A 16 -5.19 -2.44 -1.33
CA MET A 16 -6.47 -2.69 -0.65
C MET A 16 -6.68 -4.18 -0.40
N LYS A 17 -6.27 -5.05 -1.33
CA LYS A 17 -6.34 -6.52 -1.17
C LYS A 17 -5.44 -7.00 -0.03
N GLU A 18 -4.22 -6.49 0.09
CA GLU A 18 -3.34 -6.82 1.22
C GLU A 18 -3.93 -6.36 2.56
N ILE A 19 -4.52 -5.16 2.61
CA ILE A 19 -5.24 -4.67 3.79
C ILE A 19 -6.41 -5.60 4.14
N ASP A 20 -7.15 -6.07 3.14
CA ASP A 20 -8.28 -6.99 3.35
C ASP A 20 -7.84 -8.34 3.91
N GLU A 21 -6.77 -8.93 3.37
CA GLU A 21 -6.20 -10.20 3.85
C GLU A 21 -5.78 -10.12 5.33
N LEU A 22 -5.23 -8.98 5.76
CA LEU A 22 -4.85 -8.75 7.17
C LEU A 22 -6.05 -8.59 8.11
N VAL A 23 -7.17 -8.07 7.61
CA VAL A 23 -8.42 -7.98 8.37
C VAL A 23 -9.11 -9.35 8.43
N GLU A 24 -9.14 -10.06 7.31
CA GLU A 24 -9.76 -11.39 7.20
C GLU A 24 -9.04 -12.46 8.02
N SER A 25 -7.71 -12.37 8.13
CA SER A 25 -6.90 -13.22 9.02
C SER A 25 -7.07 -12.91 10.51
N GLY A 26 -7.74 -11.80 10.85
CA GLY A 26 -8.01 -11.39 12.23
C GLY A 26 -6.85 -10.67 12.91
N GLU A 27 -5.77 -10.32 12.19
CA GLU A 27 -4.68 -9.50 12.73
C GLU A 27 -5.16 -8.08 13.07
N PHE A 28 -6.13 -7.57 12.32
CA PHE A 28 -6.81 -6.30 12.59
C PHE A 28 -8.33 -6.47 12.56
N SER A 29 -9.04 -5.76 13.44
CA SER A 29 -10.50 -5.77 13.52
C SER A 29 -11.18 -5.05 12.35
N SER A 30 -10.48 -4.13 11.68
CA SER A 30 -11.00 -3.39 10.54
C SER A 30 -9.90 -2.72 9.73
N ARG A 31 -10.20 -2.39 8.47
CA ARG A 31 -9.34 -1.55 7.62
C ARG A 31 -8.98 -0.22 8.31
N SER A 32 -9.95 0.37 8.99
CA SER A 32 -9.76 1.65 9.68
C SER A 32 -8.83 1.53 10.88
N GLU A 33 -8.83 0.41 11.60
CA GLU A 33 -7.87 0.18 12.68
C GLU A 33 -6.46 0.06 12.11
N LEU A 34 -6.27 -0.81 11.11
CA LEU A 34 -4.99 -1.01 10.45
C LEU A 34 -4.42 0.33 9.95
N ILE A 35 -5.22 1.11 9.22
CA ILE A 35 -4.78 2.42 8.68
C ILE A 35 -4.42 3.39 9.82
N LYS A 36 -5.17 3.41 10.93
CA LYS A 36 -4.84 4.28 12.07
C LYS A 36 -3.51 3.87 12.71
N GLU A 37 -3.27 2.58 12.91
CA GLU A 37 -2.02 2.13 13.52
C GLU A 37 -0.83 2.31 12.58
N ALA A 38 -1.00 2.11 11.28
CA ALA A 38 0.02 2.44 10.29
C ALA A 38 0.40 3.92 10.33
N VAL A 39 -0.60 4.83 10.38
CA VAL A 39 -0.35 6.28 10.47
C VAL A 39 0.29 6.66 11.81
N ARG A 40 -0.13 6.06 12.93
CA ARG A 40 0.49 6.29 14.26
C ARG A 40 1.94 5.84 14.27
N PHE A 41 2.20 4.63 13.79
CA PHE A 41 3.54 4.08 13.69
C PHE A 41 4.43 4.97 12.82
N PHE A 42 3.92 5.38 11.66
CA PHE A 42 4.61 6.31 10.78
C PHE A 42 4.96 7.62 11.51
N LEU A 43 3.98 8.30 12.09
CA LEU A 43 4.21 9.60 12.76
C LEU A 43 5.13 9.50 13.97
N LEU A 44 5.20 8.34 14.63
CA LEU A 44 6.09 8.11 15.77
C LEU A 44 7.56 8.01 15.35
N HIS A 45 7.83 7.46 14.15
CA HIS A 45 9.19 7.21 13.65
C HIS A 45 9.59 8.16 12.52
N TYR A 46 8.68 9.04 12.09
CA TYR A 46 8.95 10.00 11.04
C TYR A 46 9.81 11.14 11.58
N GLU A 47 11.10 11.12 11.27
CA GLU A 47 12.04 12.21 11.60
C GLU A 47 12.15 13.24 10.45
N SER A 48 12.22 12.78 9.19
CA SER A 48 12.29 13.64 7.99
C SER A 48 11.79 12.96 6.71
N PRO A 49 11.36 13.71 5.67
CA PRO A 49 11.01 13.15 4.37
C PRO A 49 12.15 12.33 3.73
N GLU A 50 13.38 12.81 3.87
CA GLU A 50 14.58 12.19 3.30
C GLU A 50 14.85 10.83 3.92
N GLU A 51 14.77 10.72 5.24
CA GLU A 51 15.02 9.48 5.98
C GLU A 51 13.94 8.43 5.76
N LEU A 52 12.68 8.86 5.61
CA LEU A 52 11.59 7.98 5.24
C LEU A 52 11.85 7.31 3.88
N TRP A 53 12.28 8.09 2.90
CA TRP A 53 12.52 7.58 1.55
C TRP A 53 13.71 6.62 1.51
N GLU A 54 14.77 6.91 2.26
CA GLU A 54 15.90 6.00 2.41
C GLU A 54 15.51 4.70 3.13
N THR A 55 14.70 4.79 4.18
CA THR A 55 14.16 3.61 4.89
C THR A 55 13.29 2.76 3.96
N TYR A 56 12.43 3.39 3.17
CA TYR A 56 11.63 2.70 2.15
C TYR A 56 12.49 2.00 1.11
N LYS A 57 13.52 2.66 0.56
CA LYS A 57 14.45 2.03 -0.41
C LYS A 57 15.16 0.81 0.17
N LEU A 58 15.59 0.88 1.43
CA LEU A 58 16.26 -0.22 2.11
C LEU A 58 15.31 -1.42 2.26
N LEU A 59 14.09 -1.19 2.75
CA LEU A 59 13.07 -2.23 2.93
C LEU A 59 12.59 -2.80 1.59
N ALA A 60 12.37 -1.95 0.58
CA ALA A 60 12.00 -2.35 -0.77
C ALA A 60 13.06 -3.28 -1.38
N ARG A 61 14.35 -2.94 -1.22
CA ARG A 61 15.45 -3.80 -1.66
C ARG A 61 15.46 -5.15 -0.96
N GLU A 62 15.30 -5.17 0.35
CA GLU A 62 15.28 -6.41 1.15
C GLU A 62 14.10 -7.31 0.76
N ARG A 63 12.93 -6.72 0.55
CA ARG A 63 11.70 -7.42 0.14
C ARG A 63 11.61 -7.68 -1.37
N LYS A 64 12.62 -7.27 -2.14
CA LYS A 64 12.64 -7.35 -3.62
C LYS A 64 11.39 -6.69 -4.26
N VAL A 65 10.92 -5.60 -3.66
CA VAL A 65 9.84 -4.79 -4.24
C VAL A 65 10.37 -4.20 -5.55
N PRO A 66 9.67 -4.40 -6.68
CA PRO A 66 10.09 -3.84 -7.95
C PRO A 66 10.14 -2.31 -7.89
N SER A 67 11.07 -1.70 -8.61
CA SER A 67 11.13 -0.25 -8.77
C SER A 67 9.84 0.29 -9.41
N GLU A 68 9.53 1.58 -9.24
CA GLU A 68 8.34 2.19 -9.86
C GLU A 68 8.24 1.91 -11.37
N LYS A 69 9.38 1.93 -12.07
CA LYS A 69 9.44 1.62 -13.50
C LYS A 69 9.15 0.15 -13.81
N GLU A 70 9.56 -0.76 -12.94
CA GLU A 70 9.23 -2.18 -13.06
C GLU A 70 7.77 -2.44 -12.71
N ILE A 71 7.21 -1.75 -11.70
CA ILE A 71 5.79 -1.79 -11.37
C ILE A 71 4.95 -1.29 -12.55
N GLU A 72 5.32 -0.16 -13.15
CA GLU A 72 4.64 0.40 -14.31
C GLU A 72 4.67 -0.56 -15.50
N LYS A 73 5.84 -1.14 -15.80
CA LYS A 73 5.97 -2.15 -16.86
C LYS A 73 5.13 -3.41 -16.60
N LEU A 74 5.10 -3.90 -15.35
CA LEU A 74 4.27 -5.05 -14.96
C LEU A 74 2.78 -4.74 -15.11
N LEU A 75 2.35 -3.52 -14.76
CA LEU A 75 0.96 -3.10 -14.92
C LEU A 75 0.57 -2.98 -16.40
N GLU A 76 1.44 -2.43 -17.25
CA GLU A 76 1.23 -2.40 -18.71
C GLU A 76 1.12 -3.80 -19.32
N GLU A 77 1.98 -4.73 -18.90
CA GLU A 77 1.97 -6.13 -19.36
C GLU A 77 0.65 -6.84 -19.00
N VAL A 78 0.18 -6.66 -17.76
CA VAL A 78 -1.11 -7.19 -17.30
C VAL A 78 -2.25 -6.58 -18.14
N ASP A 79 -2.28 -5.27 -18.34
CA ASP A 79 -3.33 -4.62 -19.13
C ASP A 79 -3.40 -5.15 -20.58
N GLU A 80 -2.27 -5.42 -21.22
CA GLU A 80 -2.21 -5.98 -22.57
C GLU A 80 -2.67 -7.45 -22.65
N GLU A 81 -2.40 -8.27 -21.62
CA GLU A 81 -2.94 -9.64 -21.53
C GLU A 81 -4.47 -9.63 -21.35
N TRP A 82 -4.99 -8.72 -20.54
CA TRP A 82 -6.42 -8.55 -20.34
C TRP A 82 -7.14 -8.05 -21.61
N LYS A 83 -6.48 -7.22 -22.43
CA LYS A 83 -7.02 -6.82 -23.75
C LYS A 83 -7.03 -7.98 -24.73
N ARG A 84 -5.96 -8.78 -24.78
CA ARG A 84 -5.86 -9.96 -25.66
C ARG A 84 -6.90 -11.03 -25.33
N SER A 85 -7.13 -11.30 -24.06
CA SER A 85 -8.12 -12.29 -23.59
C SER A 85 -9.57 -11.87 -23.81
N ARG A 86 -9.88 -10.57 -23.93
CA ARG A 86 -11.23 -10.05 -24.28
C ARG A 86 -11.45 -9.88 -25.79
N SER A 87 -10.41 -10.05 -26.58
CA SER A 87 -10.44 -9.91 -28.05
C SER A 87 -10.45 -11.27 -28.77
N SER A 88 -10.41 -12.38 -28.02
CA SER A 88 -10.55 -13.78 -28.49
C SER A 88 -11.87 -14.36 -28.02
#